data_AF-A0A848HPI6-F1
#
_entry.id   AF-A0A848HPI6-F1
#
_cell.length_a   1.000
_cell.length_b   1.000
_cell.length_c   1.000
_cell.angle_alpha   90.00
_cell.angle_beta   90.00
_cell.angle_gamma   90.00
#
_symmetry.space_group_name_H-M   'P 1'
#
loop_
_entity.id
_entity.type
_entity.pdbx_description
1 polymer ?
#
loop_
_entity_poly.entity_id
_entity_poly.type
_entity_poly.pdbx_seq_one_letter_code
_entity_poly.pdbx_strand_id
1 'polypeptide(L)'
;MNLTKPLALLAMMSMMPMPAFADDAQRVEAGKAAYRAVCIACHAPENVMVSAPKAGDVAEWAKRAGRAPGGIEMPTANAMRGVGAMPPKGGAAELTRAQIRGAIEFMRSPSQSGAPNNQKNRT
;
A
#
# COMPACT_ATOMS: atom_id res chain seq x y z
N MET A 1 -27.70 56.85 29.65
CA MET A 1 -26.70 56.29 28.73
C MET A 1 -26.65 54.79 28.97
N ASN A 2 -27.39 54.02 28.15
CA ASN A 2 -27.49 52.56 28.18
C ASN A 2 -26.14 51.95 27.76
N LEU A 3 -25.48 51.10 28.54
CA LEU A 3 -25.67 49.66 28.81
C LEU A 3 -25.08 48.71 27.74
N THR A 4 -24.43 47.66 28.22
CA THR A 4 -24.12 46.34 27.60
C THR A 4 -22.85 46.15 26.74
N LYS A 5 -21.92 45.35 27.28
CA LYS A 5 -20.89 44.56 26.56
C LYS A 5 -21.53 43.35 25.87
N PRO A 6 -20.91 42.84 24.79
CA PRO A 6 -20.50 41.43 24.75
C PRO A 6 -19.07 41.30 24.19
N LEU A 7 -18.11 40.64 24.83
CA LEU A 7 -17.86 39.19 24.82
C LEU A 7 -18.54 38.41 23.67
N ALA A 8 -17.88 38.38 22.51
CA ALA A 8 -18.06 37.38 21.45
C ALA A 8 -16.67 37.13 20.81
N LEU A 9 -15.97 36.05 21.17
CA LEU A 9 -15.94 34.77 20.44
C LEU A 9 -15.78 34.93 18.91
N LEU A 10 -14.60 34.55 18.38
CA LEU A 10 -14.48 33.75 17.15
C LEU A 10 -13.03 33.27 16.92
N ALA A 11 -12.82 32.01 17.30
CA ALA A 11 -12.05 31.00 16.56
C ALA A 11 -10.73 31.40 15.89
N MET A 12 -9.59 31.16 16.58
CA MET A 12 -8.40 30.64 15.89
C MET A 12 -8.47 29.11 15.86
N MET A 13 -9.43 28.62 15.07
CA MET A 13 -9.56 27.23 14.70
C MET A 13 -8.93 27.08 13.31
N SER A 14 -7.60 26.98 13.23
CA SER A 14 -6.91 26.48 12.03
C SER A 14 -5.41 26.28 12.28
N MET A 15 -5.10 25.31 13.12
CA MET A 15 -3.97 24.40 12.86
C MET A 15 -4.55 22.99 12.90
N MET A 16 -5.36 22.65 11.90
CA MET A 16 -5.59 21.25 11.57
C MET A 16 -4.52 20.88 10.54
N PRO A 17 -3.41 20.23 10.92
CA PRO A 17 -2.80 19.33 9.97
C PRO A 17 -3.81 18.19 9.77
N MET A 18 -4.15 17.88 8.52
CA MET A 18 -4.46 16.54 8.00
C MET A 18 -4.89 16.72 6.53
N PRO A 19 -4.30 15.93 5.61
CA PRO A 19 -4.73 14.54 5.54
C PRO A 19 -3.57 13.58 5.24
N ALA A 20 -2.94 13.03 6.28
CA ALA A 20 -2.07 11.85 6.08
C ALA A 20 -2.86 10.64 5.50
N PHE A 21 -4.18 10.61 5.69
CA PHE A 21 -5.06 9.54 5.20
C PHE A 21 -5.32 9.57 3.68
N ALA A 22 -5.26 10.74 3.04
CA ALA A 22 -5.51 10.84 1.58
C ALA A 22 -4.33 10.26 0.80
N ASP A 23 -3.11 10.60 1.21
CA ASP A 23 -1.87 10.08 0.61
C ASP A 23 -1.74 8.57 0.76
N ASP A 24 -2.14 8.01 1.90
CA ASP A 24 -2.12 6.57 2.13
C ASP A 24 -3.13 5.83 1.24
N ALA A 25 -4.35 6.36 1.08
CA ALA A 25 -5.35 5.77 0.19
C ALA A 25 -4.89 5.79 -1.28
N GLN A 26 -4.31 6.90 -1.73
CA GLN A 26 -3.76 7.03 -3.09
C GLN A 26 -2.59 6.08 -3.33
N ARG A 27 -1.67 5.95 -2.35
CA ARG A 27 -0.56 4.99 -2.43
C ARG A 27 -1.04 3.54 -2.49
N VAL A 28 -2.03 3.18 -1.67
CA VAL A 28 -2.60 1.83 -1.66
C VAL A 28 -3.28 1.52 -2.99
N GLU A 29 -4.03 2.47 -3.56
CA GLU A 29 -4.69 2.26 -4.86
C GLU A 29 -3.68 2.18 -6.01
N ALA A 30 -2.65 3.03 -6.02
CA ALA A 30 -1.55 2.92 -6.99
C ALA A 30 -0.80 1.58 -6.85
N GLY A 31 -0.64 1.09 -5.61
CA GLY A 31 -0.09 -0.22 -5.31
C GLY A 31 -0.93 -1.38 -5.85
N LYS A 32 -2.25 -1.30 -5.72
CA LYS A 32 -3.19 -2.27 -6.32
C LYS A 32 -3.06 -2.35 -7.83
N ALA A 33 -2.98 -1.18 -8.49
CA ALA A 33 -2.81 -1.11 -9.93
C ALA A 33 -1.49 -1.78 -10.37
N ALA A 34 -0.38 -1.47 -9.69
CA ALA A 34 0.91 -2.09 -9.94
C ALA A 34 0.89 -3.61 -9.72
N TYR A 35 0.24 -4.07 -8.64
CA TYR A 35 0.05 -5.50 -8.38
C TYR A 35 -0.66 -6.20 -9.54
N ARG A 36 -1.80 -5.66 -9.99
CA ARG A 36 -2.60 -6.26 -11.06
C ARG A 36 -1.90 -6.23 -12.41
N ALA A 37 -1.12 -5.20 -12.68
CA ALA A 37 -0.44 -5.04 -13.97
C ALA A 37 0.77 -5.98 -14.11
N VAL A 38 1.52 -6.20 -13.02
CA VAL A 38 2.85 -6.83 -13.11
C VAL A 38 3.03 -7.94 -12.09
N CYS A 39 2.72 -7.69 -10.82
CA CYS A 39 3.10 -8.61 -9.73
C CYS A 39 2.24 -9.88 -9.69
N ILE A 40 0.96 -9.79 -10.07
CA ILE A 40 -0.01 -10.89 -9.99
C ILE A 40 0.42 -12.13 -10.78
N ALA A 41 1.16 -11.94 -11.88
CA ALA A 41 1.67 -13.03 -12.72
C ALA A 41 2.48 -14.07 -11.93
N CYS A 42 3.14 -13.64 -10.85
CA CYS A 42 3.97 -14.51 -10.02
C CYS A 42 3.53 -14.57 -8.54
N HIS A 43 2.69 -13.63 -8.09
CA HIS A 43 2.32 -13.51 -6.67
C HIS A 43 0.84 -13.81 -6.39
N ALA A 44 0.04 -14.19 -7.39
CA ALA A 44 -1.34 -14.59 -7.15
C ALA A 44 -1.44 -15.75 -6.13
N PRO A 45 -2.50 -15.80 -5.29
CA PRO A 45 -2.73 -16.90 -4.35
C PRO A 45 -2.70 -18.29 -5.02
N GLU A 46 -3.30 -18.35 -6.22
CA GLU A 46 -3.43 -19.53 -7.08
C GLU A 46 -2.19 -19.82 -7.96
N ASN A 47 -1.07 -19.12 -7.77
CA ASN A 47 0.09 -19.20 -8.67
C ASN A 47 0.94 -20.50 -8.58
N VAL A 48 1.64 -20.75 -9.69
CA VAL A 48 2.51 -21.87 -10.10
C VAL A 48 3.98 -21.76 -9.63
N MET A 49 4.46 -20.56 -9.23
CA MET A 49 5.87 -20.36 -8.84
C MET A 49 6.07 -20.55 -7.34
N VAL A 50 6.53 -21.75 -6.98
CA VAL A 50 6.69 -22.22 -5.59
C VAL A 50 7.52 -21.28 -4.69
N SER A 51 8.45 -20.51 -5.25
CA SER A 51 9.35 -19.64 -4.47
C SER A 51 8.82 -18.22 -4.22
N ALA A 52 7.75 -17.79 -4.90
CA ALA A 52 7.23 -16.44 -4.77
C ALA A 52 6.27 -16.33 -3.57
N PRO A 53 6.40 -15.31 -2.70
CA PRO A 53 5.46 -15.10 -1.60
C PRO A 53 4.07 -14.75 -2.15
N LYS A 54 3.06 -15.53 -1.75
CA LYS A 54 1.70 -15.36 -2.25
C LYS A 54 1.04 -14.12 -1.65
N ALA A 55 0.29 -13.38 -2.46
CA ALA A 55 -0.60 -12.35 -1.96
C ALA A 55 -1.60 -12.98 -0.99
N GLY A 56 -1.81 -12.33 0.15
CA GLY A 56 -2.69 -12.80 1.20
C GLY A 56 -2.06 -13.76 2.21
N ASP A 57 -0.88 -14.32 1.94
CA ASP A 57 -0.17 -15.19 2.90
C ASP A 57 0.54 -14.36 3.98
N VAL A 58 -0.23 -13.91 4.96
CA VAL A 58 0.25 -13.05 6.05
C VAL A 58 1.44 -13.69 6.79
N ALA A 59 1.44 -15.01 6.96
CA ALA A 59 2.51 -15.71 7.66
C ALA A 59 3.83 -15.66 6.87
N GLU A 60 3.78 -15.89 5.55
CA GLU A 60 4.96 -15.79 4.70
C GLU A 60 5.47 -14.34 4.57
N TRP A 61 4.57 -13.37 4.47
CA TRP A 61 4.94 -11.95 4.48
C TRP A 61 5.56 -11.50 5.80
N ALA A 62 5.11 -12.04 6.94
CA ALA A 62 5.69 -11.76 8.25
C ALA A 62 7.15 -12.26 8.35
N LYS A 63 7.46 -13.45 7.81
CA LYS A 63 8.86 -13.95 7.75
C LYS A 63 9.76 -13.05 6.91
N ARG A 64 9.21 -12.40 5.89
CA ARG A 64 9.95 -11.53 4.94
C ARG A 64 10.06 -10.09 5.39
N ALA A 65 9.31 -9.68 6.41
CA ALA A 65 9.24 -8.30 6.88
C ALA A 65 10.59 -7.73 7.35
N GLY A 66 11.54 -8.59 7.70
CA GLY A 66 12.83 -8.21 8.26
C GLY A 66 12.69 -7.53 9.61
N ARG A 67 13.74 -6.81 10.05
CA ARG A 67 13.78 -6.13 11.35
C ARG A 67 13.29 -4.67 11.33
N ALA A 68 12.87 -4.16 10.17
CA ALA A 68 12.53 -2.75 10.02
C ALA A 68 11.13 -2.43 10.59
N PRO A 69 10.92 -1.25 11.22
CA PRO A 69 9.61 -0.79 11.63
C PRO A 69 8.60 -0.84 10.49
N GLY A 70 7.41 -1.38 10.74
CA GLY A 70 6.37 -1.56 9.71
C GLY A 70 6.62 -2.71 8.72
N GLY A 71 7.83 -3.31 8.71
CA GLY A 71 8.08 -4.60 8.09
C GLY A 71 8.06 -4.65 6.57
N ILE A 72 8.25 -3.52 5.86
CA ILE A 72 8.17 -3.52 4.39
C ILE A 72 9.36 -2.94 3.65
N GLU A 73 10.29 -2.30 4.36
CA GLU A 73 11.47 -1.71 3.72
C GLU A 73 12.37 -2.77 3.09
N MET A 74 12.59 -3.89 3.77
CA MET A 74 13.36 -5.01 3.23
C MET A 74 12.70 -5.63 1.98
N PRO A 75 11.41 -6.02 2.01
CA PRO A 75 10.69 -6.43 0.80
C PRO A 75 10.73 -5.39 -0.33
N THR A 76 10.57 -4.11 -0.02
CA THR A 76 10.59 -3.02 -1.02
C THR A 76 11.97 -2.90 -1.66
N ALA A 77 13.04 -2.92 -0.88
CA ALA A 77 14.40 -2.88 -1.40
C ALA A 77 14.75 -4.12 -2.25
N ASN A 78 14.26 -5.29 -1.85
CA ASN A 78 14.41 -6.53 -2.63
C ASN A 78 13.68 -6.42 -3.97
N ALA A 79 12.43 -5.94 -3.96
CA ALA A 79 11.64 -5.75 -5.17
C ALA A 79 12.27 -4.71 -6.11
N MET A 80 12.85 -3.62 -5.58
CA MET A 80 13.52 -2.60 -6.39
C MET A 80 14.74 -3.14 -7.13
N ARG A 81 15.59 -3.93 -6.45
CA ARG A 81 16.85 -4.42 -7.04
C ARG A 81 16.75 -5.79 -7.72
N GLY A 82 15.67 -6.53 -7.46
CA GLY A 82 15.52 -7.93 -7.85
C GLY A 82 16.16 -8.90 -6.84
N VAL A 83 15.63 -10.12 -6.74
CA VAL A 83 16.18 -11.17 -5.87
C VAL A 83 15.81 -12.56 -6.39
N GLY A 84 16.80 -13.42 -6.60
CA GLY A 84 16.58 -14.75 -7.17
C GLY A 84 15.88 -14.67 -8.53
N ALA A 85 14.73 -15.35 -8.66
CA ALA A 85 13.90 -15.32 -9.86
C ALA A 85 13.03 -14.05 -10.00
N MET A 86 12.97 -13.18 -8.98
CA MET A 86 12.21 -11.93 -9.05
C MET A 86 13.05 -10.85 -9.77
N PRO A 87 12.64 -10.38 -10.97
CA PRO A 87 13.37 -9.35 -11.69
C PRO A 87 13.34 -8.00 -10.95
N PRO A 88 14.32 -7.10 -11.20
CA PRO A 88 14.29 -5.73 -10.68
C PRO A 88 12.97 -5.04 -11.02
N LYS A 89 12.37 -4.37 -10.04
CA LYS A 89 11.11 -3.64 -10.14
C LYS A 89 9.95 -4.52 -10.66
N GLY A 90 10.01 -5.83 -10.44
CA GLY A 90 9.01 -6.78 -10.94
C GLY A 90 9.03 -6.95 -12.46
N GLY A 91 10.07 -6.45 -13.15
CA GLY A 91 10.18 -6.50 -14.62
C GLY A 91 9.62 -5.26 -15.32
N ALA A 92 9.10 -4.28 -14.57
CA ALA A 92 8.53 -3.04 -15.08
C ALA A 92 9.39 -1.85 -14.66
N ALA A 93 10.20 -1.32 -15.61
CA ALA A 93 11.18 -0.28 -15.34
C ALA A 93 10.54 1.06 -14.95
N GLU A 94 9.29 1.28 -15.34
CA GLU A 94 8.49 2.48 -15.06
C GLU A 94 7.95 2.53 -13.63
N LEU A 95 7.86 1.40 -12.92
CA LEU A 95 7.30 1.37 -11.57
C LEU A 95 8.14 2.21 -10.60
N THR A 96 7.50 3.08 -9.84
CA THR A 96 8.18 3.86 -8.80
C THR A 96 8.32 3.03 -7.52
N ARG A 97 9.27 3.42 -6.66
CA ARG A 97 9.42 2.82 -5.33
C ARG A 97 8.13 2.90 -4.51
N ALA A 98 7.37 3.99 -4.64
CA ALA A 98 6.11 4.19 -3.94
C ALA A 98 5.03 3.19 -4.42
N GLN A 99 4.92 2.97 -5.73
CA GLN A 99 4.01 1.96 -6.29
C GLN A 99 4.38 0.54 -5.86
N ILE A 100 5.66 0.20 -5.87
CA ILE A 100 6.15 -1.11 -5.39
C ILE A 100 5.86 -1.29 -3.90
N ARG A 101 6.10 -0.26 -3.08
CA ARG A 101 5.79 -0.27 -1.65
C ARG A 101 4.28 -0.49 -1.42
N GLY A 102 3.42 0.22 -2.15
CA GLY A 102 1.97 0.05 -2.10
C GLY A 102 1.52 -1.34 -2.54
N ALA A 103 2.16 -1.92 -3.56
CA ALA A 103 1.88 -3.27 -4.01
C ALA A 103 2.22 -4.32 -2.94
N ILE A 104 3.33 -4.14 -2.21
CA ILE A 104 3.69 -4.99 -1.07
C ILE A 104 2.71 -4.82 0.09
N GLU A 105 2.31 -3.60 0.41
CA GLU A 105 1.27 -3.30 1.42
C GLU A 105 -0.05 -4.00 1.07
N PHE A 106 -0.42 -3.98 -0.21
CA PHE A 106 -1.57 -4.73 -0.73
C PHE A 106 -1.38 -6.24 -0.58
N MET A 107 -0.30 -6.82 -1.12
CA MET A 107 -0.08 -8.26 -1.14
C MET A 107 0.03 -8.89 0.25
N ARG A 108 0.55 -8.19 1.26
CA ARG A 108 0.63 -8.73 2.63
C ARG A 108 -0.70 -8.68 3.39
N SER A 109 -1.71 -8.01 2.84
CA SER A 109 -3.00 -7.85 3.51
C SER A 109 -3.87 -9.10 3.32
N PRO A 110 -4.50 -9.63 4.39
CA PRO A 110 -5.30 -10.87 4.33
C PRO A 110 -6.54 -10.74 3.43
N SER A 111 -7.03 -9.53 3.18
CA SER A 111 -8.15 -9.27 2.28
C SER A 111 -7.83 -9.49 0.80
N GLN A 112 -6.57 -9.75 0.45
CA GLN A 112 -6.14 -9.97 -0.93
C GLN A 112 -5.95 -11.43 -1.30
N SER A 113 -6.14 -12.36 -0.36
CA SER A 113 -6.07 -13.81 -0.56
C SER A 113 -7.14 -14.38 -1.51
N GLY A 114 -8.00 -13.53 -2.08
CA GLY A 114 -9.08 -13.97 -2.96
C GLY A 114 -9.86 -12.80 -3.55
N ALA A 115 -9.19 -11.80 -4.13
CA ALA A 115 -9.86 -10.70 -4.82
C ALA A 115 -10.06 -11.03 -6.30
N PRO A 116 -11.22 -11.59 -6.73
CA PRO A 116 -11.64 -11.47 -8.10
C PRO A 116 -11.83 -9.98 -8.41
N ASN A 117 -11.40 -9.57 -9.60
CA ASN A 117 -11.57 -8.22 -10.15
C ASN A 117 -13.04 -7.77 -10.09
N ASN A 118 -13.46 -7.13 -9.00
CA ASN A 118 -14.73 -6.42 -8.94
C ASN A 118 -14.61 -5.10 -8.18
N GLN A 119 -13.86 -4.17 -8.76
CA GLN A 119 -14.00 -2.73 -8.50
C GLN A 119 -14.97 -2.08 -9.51
N LYS A 120 -15.67 -2.85 -10.35
CA LYS A 120 -16.60 -2.35 -11.37
C LYS A 120 -18.08 -2.38 -10.94
N ASN A 121 -18.38 -2.48 -9.64
CA ASN A 121 -19.77 -2.49 -9.18
C ASN A 121 -19.98 -1.89 -7.77
N ARG A 122 -19.43 -0.69 -7.53
CA ARG A 122 -19.88 0.19 -6.44
C ARG A 122 -20.41 1.49 -7.04
N THR A 123 -21.67 1.45 -7.44
CA THR A 123 -22.57 2.60 -7.65
C THR A 123 -23.90 2.24 -7.03
#